data_AF-A0A970WKF2-F1
#
_entry.id   AF-A0A970WKF2-F1
#
_cell.length_a   1.000
_cell.length_b   1.000
_cell.length_c   1.000
_cell.angle_alpha   90.00
_cell.angle_beta   90.00
_cell.angle_gamma   90.00
#
_symmetry.space_group_name_H-M   'P 1'
#
loop_
_entity.id
_entity.type
_entity.pdbx_description
1 polymer ?
#
loop_
_entity_poly.entity_id
_entity_poly.type
_entity_poly.pdbx_seq_one_letter_code
_entity_poly.pdbx_strand_id
1 'polypeptide(L)'
;MRLLEALLVPVDFSGGTGDLLRSAAAISRTFRSEIILQNVLPPFDASSEPRGRLLDMACAGASARLEQCCKTIETQGGTVRDALVDQGVPSQEIVARAKEHDVNVVMLGAASCPEKARQGLGPTADEVRRRCPKPVWLVRPGLPQPRSIVCPVDFSAVSKRALRNAVHLARQMEASLTIVTVIPPSPGWTVLSGPDETAENERIDRETDRFDRFLQQFDFHRVRWDKLLLSGEPAEQIVELIRRRGSDLLIMGSAGRTGLWRMIAGGVTDKVAARVGCSMITMMDEDAVRLRIDEEQADVETHYNQGCALLDQGFPEEARRQFRHCVNTNRLFVPAWKALASVYERLGEEGRKKECLATAESVQEELSWRAVEADIRAKHPLLGDPFWKWEGGRHRLPHGLRSLEETDDV
;
A
#
# COMPACT_ATOMS: atom_id res chain seq x y z
N MET A 1 -12.14 5.64 -10.79
CA MET A 1 -11.76 6.30 -9.52
C MET A 1 -10.29 6.66 -9.57
N ARG A 2 -9.90 7.80 -8.99
CA ARG A 2 -8.48 8.22 -8.94
C ARG A 2 -7.84 7.56 -7.72
N LEU A 3 -6.73 6.85 -7.95
CA LEU A 3 -5.99 6.13 -6.90
C LEU A 3 -5.30 7.09 -5.91
N LEU A 4 -5.02 8.32 -6.35
CA LEU A 4 -4.50 9.42 -5.57
C LEU A 4 -5.29 10.66 -5.99
N GLU A 5 -6.09 11.23 -5.10
CA GLU A 5 -6.96 12.38 -5.41
C GLU A 5 -6.28 13.70 -5.02
N ALA A 6 -5.70 13.78 -3.83
CA ALA A 6 -5.07 14.98 -3.29
C ALA A 6 -3.67 14.70 -2.73
N LEU A 7 -2.70 15.53 -3.12
CA LEU A 7 -1.31 15.50 -2.71
C LEU A 7 -1.00 16.76 -1.91
N LEU A 8 -0.49 16.65 -0.68
CA LEU A 8 0.12 17.79 0.01
C LEU A 8 1.61 17.84 -0.31
N VAL A 9 2.10 18.98 -0.80
CA VAL A 9 3.50 19.16 -1.20
C VAL A 9 4.08 20.37 -0.46
N PRO A 10 4.66 20.16 0.74
CA PRO A 10 5.34 21.22 1.46
C PRO A 10 6.69 21.56 0.80
N VAL A 11 6.94 22.85 0.59
CA VAL A 11 8.18 23.37 -0.02
C VAL A 11 8.90 24.30 0.94
N ASP A 12 10.21 24.16 1.02
CA ASP A 12 11.11 24.98 1.85
C ASP A 12 11.94 25.96 1.01
N PHE A 13 11.73 25.98 -0.31
CA PHE A 13 12.51 26.73 -1.31
C PHE A 13 14.01 26.38 -1.32
N SER A 14 14.40 25.25 -0.73
CA SER A 14 15.77 24.75 -0.78
C SER A 14 16.08 24.13 -2.14
N GLY A 15 17.36 23.81 -2.39
CA GLY A 15 17.80 23.21 -3.65
C GLY A 15 17.11 21.90 -4.04
N GLY A 16 16.51 21.17 -3.09
CA GLY A 16 15.74 19.94 -3.36
C GLY A 16 14.32 20.17 -3.90
N THR A 17 13.83 21.42 -3.88
CA THR A 17 12.47 21.77 -4.31
C THR A 17 12.22 21.41 -5.78
N GLY A 18 13.22 21.55 -6.64
CA GLY A 18 13.07 21.26 -8.08
C GLY A 18 12.72 19.80 -8.37
N ASP A 19 13.38 18.85 -7.70
CA ASP A 19 13.09 17.41 -7.84
C ASP A 19 11.71 17.07 -7.26
N LEU A 20 11.36 17.65 -6.12
CA LEU A 20 10.04 17.47 -5.50
C LEU A 20 8.91 17.92 -6.43
N LEU A 21 9.03 19.12 -7.02
CA LEU A 21 8.01 19.66 -7.93
C LEU A 21 7.88 18.82 -9.21
N ARG A 22 9.00 18.36 -9.78
CA ARG A 22 8.98 17.47 -10.97
C ARG A 22 8.27 16.16 -10.68
N SER A 23 8.58 15.54 -9.55
CA SER A 23 7.93 14.30 -9.13
C SER A 23 6.45 14.54 -8.84
N ALA A 24 6.10 15.59 -8.10
CA ALA A 24 4.70 15.94 -7.83
C ALA A 24 3.89 16.16 -9.11
N ALA A 25 4.42 16.92 -10.07
CA ALA A 25 3.76 17.13 -11.37
C ALA A 25 3.59 15.82 -12.16
N ALA A 26 4.61 14.95 -12.16
CA ALA A 26 4.53 13.65 -12.82
C ALA A 26 3.44 12.76 -12.20
N ILE A 27 3.36 12.69 -10.87
CA ILE A 27 2.33 11.91 -10.15
C ILE A 27 0.95 12.52 -10.35
N SER A 28 0.80 13.85 -10.25
CA SER A 28 -0.45 14.54 -10.54
C SER A 28 -0.96 14.22 -11.95
N ARG A 29 -0.10 14.23 -12.96
CA ARG A 29 -0.47 13.87 -14.34
C ARG A 29 -0.89 12.40 -14.48
N THR A 30 -0.13 11.48 -13.89
CA THR A 30 -0.39 10.02 -14.00
C THR A 30 -1.70 9.63 -13.31
N PHE A 31 -1.97 10.18 -12.13
CA PHE A 31 -3.14 9.82 -11.32
C PHE A 31 -4.30 10.81 -11.45
N ARG A 32 -4.11 11.90 -12.20
CA ARG A 32 -5.01 13.07 -12.26
C ARG A 32 -5.25 13.67 -10.87
N SER A 33 -4.23 13.64 -10.01
CA SER A 33 -4.32 14.15 -8.63
C SER A 33 -4.23 15.66 -8.61
N GLU A 34 -4.82 16.27 -7.60
CA GLU A 34 -4.73 17.68 -7.32
C GLU A 34 -3.67 17.95 -6.24
N ILE A 35 -2.84 18.96 -6.46
CA ILE A 35 -1.74 19.32 -5.57
C ILE A 35 -2.15 20.50 -4.71
N ILE A 36 -1.90 20.40 -3.42
CA ILE A 36 -1.93 21.51 -2.46
C ILE A 36 -0.47 21.82 -2.13
N LEU A 37 0.01 22.99 -2.53
CA LEU A 37 1.34 23.46 -2.14
C LEU A 37 1.25 24.16 -0.78
N GLN A 38 2.26 23.94 0.05
CA GLN A 38 2.34 24.58 1.36
C GLN A 38 3.75 25.11 1.60
N ASN A 39 3.87 26.31 2.14
CA ASN A 39 5.10 26.77 2.78
C ASN A 39 4.80 27.11 4.24
N VAL A 40 5.68 26.72 5.16
CA VAL A 40 5.55 27.05 6.58
C VAL A 40 6.66 28.00 6.96
N LEU A 41 6.29 29.21 7.35
CA LEU A 41 7.19 30.20 7.91
C LEU A 41 7.42 29.91 9.40
N PRO A 42 8.62 30.16 9.93
CA PRO A 42 8.88 30.00 11.35
C PRO A 42 7.96 30.91 12.17
N PRO A 43 7.68 30.58 13.44
CA PRO A 43 6.83 31.41 14.28
C PRO A 43 7.50 32.78 14.48
N PHE A 44 6.76 33.84 14.17
CA PHE A 44 7.16 35.22 14.45
C PHE A 44 6.35 35.77 15.62
N ASP A 45 7.02 36.40 16.58
CA ASP A 45 6.34 37.17 17.62
C ASP A 45 5.96 38.55 17.05
N ALA A 46 4.68 38.68 16.68
CA ALA A 46 4.11 39.89 16.09
C ALA A 46 3.83 41.02 17.10
N SER A 47 4.16 40.84 18.39
CA SER A 47 3.77 41.77 19.46
C SER A 47 4.50 43.13 19.48
N SER A 48 5.47 43.37 18.58
CA SER A 48 6.21 44.64 18.50
C SER A 48 6.40 45.14 17.06
N GLU A 49 5.96 46.36 16.75
CA GLU A 49 6.43 47.12 15.57
C GLU A 49 7.94 47.38 15.75
N PRO A 50 8.83 47.00 14.81
CA PRO A 50 8.65 46.87 13.36
C PRO A 50 8.53 45.42 12.82
N ARG A 51 8.23 44.44 13.66
CA ARG A 51 8.21 43.01 13.28
C ARG A 51 6.96 42.60 12.49
N GLY A 52 5.82 43.29 12.66
CA GLY A 52 4.60 43.05 11.88
C GLY A 52 4.81 43.25 10.38
N ARG A 53 5.42 44.37 9.98
CA ARG A 53 5.76 44.63 8.56
C ARG A 53 6.72 43.60 7.98
N LEU A 54 7.66 43.12 8.78
CA LEU A 54 8.60 42.09 8.35
C LEU A 54 7.88 40.75 8.07
N LEU A 55 6.87 40.42 8.88
CA LEU A 55 6.03 39.25 8.67
C LEU A 55 5.20 39.35 7.40
N ASP A 56 4.56 40.50 7.16
CA ASP A 56 3.80 40.73 5.93
C ASP A 56 4.67 40.62 4.69
N MET A 57 5.88 41.18 4.73
CA MET A 57 6.88 41.04 3.66
C MET A 57 7.31 39.58 3.46
N ALA A 58 7.50 38.82 4.53
CA ALA A 58 7.87 37.41 4.46
C ALA A 58 6.73 36.56 3.87
N CYS A 59 5.48 36.78 4.29
CA CYS A 59 4.30 36.12 3.74
C CYS A 59 4.09 36.45 2.26
N ALA A 60 4.22 37.72 1.86
CA ALA A 60 4.13 38.14 0.47
C ALA A 60 5.24 37.50 -0.38
N GLY A 61 6.47 37.47 0.13
CA GLY A 61 7.61 36.84 -0.54
C GLY A 61 7.45 35.32 -0.68
N ALA A 62 6.94 34.64 0.34
CA ALA A 62 6.65 33.22 0.30
C ALA A 62 5.53 32.90 -0.71
N SER A 63 4.46 33.71 -0.71
CA SER A 63 3.33 33.56 -1.65
C SER A 63 3.79 33.72 -3.10
N ALA A 64 4.58 34.75 -3.40
CA ALA A 64 5.13 34.96 -4.75
C ALA A 64 6.01 33.79 -5.22
N ARG A 65 6.79 33.19 -4.31
CA ARG A 65 7.59 31.99 -4.63
C ARG A 65 6.73 30.75 -4.81
N LEU A 66 5.68 30.57 -4.01
CA LEU A 66 4.70 29.49 -4.19
C LEU A 66 4.02 29.61 -5.55
N GLU A 67 3.60 30.81 -5.98
CA GLU A 67 3.03 31.02 -7.31
C GLU A 67 3.99 30.60 -8.43
N GLN A 68 5.30 30.86 -8.26
CA GLN A 68 6.31 30.37 -9.20
C GLN A 68 6.39 28.84 -9.22
N CYS A 69 6.28 28.19 -8.06
CA CYS A 69 6.18 26.74 -7.97
C CYS A 69 4.90 26.20 -8.62
N CYS A 70 3.75 26.87 -8.45
CA CYS A 70 2.49 26.52 -9.11
C CYS A 70 2.66 26.51 -10.63
N LYS A 71 3.17 27.62 -11.19
CA LYS A 71 3.45 27.74 -12.63
C LYS A 71 4.40 26.64 -13.12
N THR A 72 5.38 26.26 -12.32
CA THR A 72 6.32 25.18 -12.65
C THR A 72 5.63 23.81 -12.72
N ILE A 73 4.67 23.53 -11.84
CA ILE A 73 3.89 22.29 -11.86
C ILE A 73 2.90 22.29 -13.05
N GLU A 74 2.20 23.40 -13.26
CA GLU A 74 1.20 23.53 -14.34
C GLU A 74 1.84 23.41 -15.73
N THR A 75 3.00 24.02 -15.94
CA THR A 75 3.77 23.89 -17.19
C THR A 75 4.23 22.46 -17.46
N GLN A 76 4.36 21.64 -16.41
CA GLN A 76 4.68 20.21 -16.50
C GLN A 76 3.43 19.32 -16.58
N GLY A 77 2.23 19.91 -16.65
CA GLY A 77 0.96 19.22 -16.80
C GLY A 77 0.35 18.69 -15.50
N GLY A 78 0.83 19.16 -14.34
CA GLY A 78 0.19 18.91 -13.04
C GLY A 78 -0.97 19.88 -12.79
N THR A 79 -1.86 19.51 -11.86
CA THR A 79 -2.99 20.36 -11.42
C THR A 79 -2.76 20.83 -10.00
N VAL A 80 -2.67 22.15 -9.79
CA VAL A 80 -2.59 22.76 -8.46
C VAL A 80 -3.97 23.26 -8.06
N ARG A 81 -4.45 22.82 -6.89
CA ARG A 81 -5.73 23.25 -6.30
C ARG A 81 -5.54 24.51 -5.46
N ASP A 82 -4.52 24.52 -4.63
CA ASP A 82 -4.33 25.57 -3.62
C ASP A 82 -2.84 25.79 -3.29
N ALA A 83 -2.52 26.99 -2.81
CA ALA A 83 -1.18 27.39 -2.39
C ALA A 83 -1.26 28.12 -1.04
N LEU A 84 -0.79 27.43 0.02
CA LEU A 84 -0.97 27.84 1.40
C LEU A 84 0.35 28.34 2.00
N VAL A 85 0.28 29.46 2.73
CA VAL A 85 1.38 29.95 3.57
C VAL A 85 0.94 29.90 5.03
N ASP A 86 1.56 29.02 5.80
CA ASP A 86 1.32 28.85 7.23
C ASP A 86 2.44 29.44 8.08
N GLN A 87 2.18 29.62 9.37
CA GLN A 87 3.18 30.06 10.34
C GLN A 87 3.20 29.10 11.52
N GLY A 88 4.39 28.63 11.88
CA GLY A 88 4.54 27.74 13.02
C GLY A 88 5.71 26.78 12.88
N VAL A 89 5.61 25.65 13.58
CA VAL A 89 6.60 24.57 13.47
C VAL A 89 6.28 23.76 12.21
N PRO A 90 7.18 23.68 11.20
CA PRO A 90 6.88 23.05 9.92
C PRO A 90 6.27 21.65 10.01
N SER A 91 6.83 20.78 10.85
CA SER A 91 6.33 19.42 11.02
C SER A 91 4.92 19.35 11.58
N GLN A 92 4.52 20.29 12.44
CA GLN A 92 3.19 20.35 13.05
C GLN A 92 2.17 20.87 12.05
N GLU A 93 2.49 21.99 11.36
CA GLU A 93 1.61 22.60 10.37
C GLU A 93 1.38 21.68 9.15
N ILE A 94 2.42 20.97 8.70
CA ILE A 94 2.29 19.98 7.61
C ILE A 94 1.33 18.86 8.01
N VAL A 95 1.46 18.33 9.23
CA VAL A 95 0.58 17.25 9.72
C VAL A 95 -0.85 17.76 9.94
N ALA A 96 -1.01 19.02 10.39
CA ALA A 96 -2.31 19.65 10.56
C ALA A 96 -3.03 19.81 9.22
N ARG A 97 -2.37 20.41 8.21
CA ARG A 97 -2.96 20.59 6.86
C ARG A 97 -3.25 19.26 6.17
N ALA A 98 -2.40 18.25 6.35
CA ALA A 98 -2.64 16.93 5.79
C ALA A 98 -3.95 16.30 6.32
N LYS A 99 -4.31 16.56 7.59
CA LYS A 99 -5.56 16.09 8.19
C LYS A 99 -6.75 16.94 7.76
N GLU A 100 -6.60 18.25 7.77
CA GLU A 100 -7.67 19.21 7.45
C GLU A 100 -8.17 19.05 6.01
N HIS A 101 -7.26 18.88 5.06
CA HIS A 101 -7.60 18.70 3.64
C HIS A 101 -7.83 17.23 3.23
N ASP A 102 -7.81 16.30 4.20
CA ASP A 102 -7.93 14.84 4.01
C ASP A 102 -7.10 14.31 2.83
N VAL A 103 -5.83 14.70 2.76
CA VAL A 103 -4.97 14.32 1.62
C VAL A 103 -4.62 12.83 1.65
N ASN A 104 -4.34 12.26 0.48
CA ASN A 104 -3.96 10.85 0.35
C ASN A 104 -2.50 10.60 0.73
N VAL A 105 -1.62 11.55 0.43
CA VAL A 105 -0.18 11.43 0.69
C VAL A 105 0.45 12.81 0.85
N VAL A 106 1.43 12.90 1.73
CA VAL A 106 2.30 14.07 1.90
C VAL A 106 3.62 13.81 1.18
N MET A 107 3.94 14.58 0.14
CA MET A 107 5.20 14.48 -0.58
C MET A 107 6.20 15.51 -0.06
N LEU A 108 7.35 15.06 0.44
CA LEU A 108 8.39 15.91 1.01
C LEU A 108 9.71 15.69 0.30
N GLY A 109 10.47 16.76 0.09
CA GLY A 109 11.87 16.64 -0.28
C GLY A 109 12.66 16.00 0.85
N ALA A 110 13.35 14.90 0.58
CA ALA A 110 14.35 14.37 1.49
C ALA A 110 15.60 15.26 1.39
N ALA A 111 15.58 16.39 2.10
CA ALA A 111 16.65 17.38 2.11
C ALA A 111 18.01 16.69 2.30
N SER A 112 18.87 16.79 1.28
CA SER A 112 20.26 16.37 1.36
C SER A 112 21.03 17.54 1.99
N CYS A 113 21.36 17.45 3.28
CA CYS A 113 22.34 18.38 3.84
C CYS A 113 23.65 18.24 3.03
N PRO A 114 24.24 19.34 2.54
CA PRO A 114 25.48 19.30 1.75
C PRO A 114 26.65 18.62 2.47
N GLU A 115 26.69 18.70 3.80
CA GLU A 115 27.80 18.19 4.63
C GLU A 115 27.76 16.67 4.92
N LYS A 116 26.62 16.01 4.70
CA LYS A 116 26.49 14.56 4.88
C LYS A 116 25.98 13.93 3.60
N ALA A 117 26.92 13.43 2.82
CA ALA A 117 26.70 12.84 1.51
C ALA A 117 25.50 11.88 1.47
N ARG A 118 24.52 12.18 0.60
CA ARG A 118 23.54 11.27 -0.04
C ARG A 118 22.66 10.39 0.88
N GLN A 119 22.80 10.45 2.21
CA GLN A 119 22.15 9.53 3.15
C GLN A 119 21.64 10.30 4.37
N GLY A 120 20.35 10.15 4.66
CA GLY A 120 19.66 10.83 5.76
C GLY A 120 18.36 11.50 5.33
N LEU A 121 17.54 11.85 6.32
CA LEU A 121 16.34 12.66 6.18
C LEU A 121 16.55 13.98 6.89
N GLY A 122 16.07 15.08 6.31
CA GLY A 122 15.99 16.35 7.01
C GLY A 122 15.12 16.22 8.28
N PRO A 123 15.35 17.05 9.32
CA PRO A 123 14.64 16.94 10.60
C PRO A 123 13.13 17.05 10.42
N THR A 124 12.66 17.97 9.58
CA THR A 124 11.24 18.13 9.25
C THR A 124 10.68 16.90 8.55
N ALA A 125 11.39 16.34 7.58
CA ALA A 125 10.95 15.16 6.84
C ALA A 125 10.85 13.93 7.73
N ASP A 126 11.83 13.72 8.61
CA ASP A 126 11.79 12.62 9.58
C ASP A 126 10.68 12.80 10.63
N GLU A 127 10.48 14.02 11.12
CA GLU A 127 9.42 14.28 12.09
C GLU A 127 8.01 14.10 11.48
N VAL A 128 7.78 14.59 10.26
CA VAL A 128 6.51 14.37 9.55
C VAL A 128 6.30 12.88 9.30
N ARG A 129 7.31 12.14 8.80
CA ARG A 129 7.23 10.67 8.62
C ARG A 129 6.82 9.94 9.89
N ARG A 130 7.33 10.35 11.05
CA ARG A 130 7.04 9.70 12.34
C ARG A 130 5.68 10.08 12.93
N ARG A 131 5.15 11.27 12.62
CA ARG A 131 3.95 11.84 13.28
C ARG A 131 2.72 11.93 12.39
N CYS A 132 2.90 11.94 11.06
CA CYS A 132 1.80 12.02 10.12
C CYS A 132 1.02 10.70 10.10
N PRO A 133 -0.33 10.73 10.23
CA PRO A 133 -1.14 9.52 10.08
C PRO A 133 -1.32 9.11 8.61
N LYS A 134 -1.15 10.05 7.66
CA LYS A 134 -1.17 9.81 6.22
C LYS A 134 0.20 9.33 5.76
N PRO A 135 0.31 8.59 4.63
CA PRO A 135 1.62 8.26 4.10
C PRO A 135 2.43 9.47 3.76
N VAL A 136 3.72 9.26 3.90
CA VAL A 136 4.73 10.25 3.60
C VAL A 136 5.59 9.70 2.49
N TRP A 137 5.59 10.39 1.35
CA TRP A 137 6.46 10.13 0.22
C TRP A 137 7.66 11.07 0.29
N LEU A 138 8.78 10.50 0.70
CA LEU A 138 10.08 11.14 0.72
C LEU A 138 10.70 11.07 -0.68
N VAL A 139 10.77 12.22 -1.35
CA VAL A 139 11.29 12.36 -2.70
C VAL A 139 12.77 12.66 -2.64
N ARG A 140 13.58 11.84 -3.30
CA ARG A 140 15.00 12.08 -3.54
C ARG A 140 15.26 12.50 -5.00
N PRO A 141 16.38 13.19 -5.28
CA PRO A 141 16.79 13.47 -6.65
C PRO A 141 16.87 12.19 -7.47
N GLY A 142 16.29 12.19 -8.67
CA GLY A 142 16.18 11.00 -9.50
C GLY A 142 15.09 11.11 -10.55
N LEU A 143 14.51 9.97 -10.93
CA LEU A 143 13.42 9.93 -11.90
C LEU A 143 12.15 10.56 -11.32
N PRO A 144 11.47 11.48 -12.04
CA PRO A 144 10.19 12.05 -11.62
C PRO A 144 9.09 11.00 -11.43
N GLN A 145 9.16 9.91 -12.22
CA GLN A 145 8.27 8.76 -12.12
C GLN A 145 9.12 7.49 -11.92
N PRO A 146 9.03 6.84 -10.75
CA PRO A 146 9.67 5.56 -10.48
C PRO A 146 9.35 4.48 -11.53
N ARG A 147 10.35 3.72 -11.95
CA ARG A 147 10.21 2.58 -12.87
C ARG A 147 10.49 1.24 -12.19
N SER A 148 11.08 1.28 -11.01
CA SER A 148 11.43 0.12 -10.21
C SER A 148 11.06 0.36 -8.74
N ILE A 149 10.24 -0.54 -8.19
CA ILE A 149 9.68 -0.46 -6.85
C ILE A 149 10.16 -1.66 -6.05
N VAL A 150 10.65 -1.44 -4.83
CA VAL A 150 10.94 -2.50 -3.86
C VAL A 150 9.94 -2.38 -2.71
N CYS A 151 9.30 -3.50 -2.36
CA CYS A 151 8.35 -3.58 -1.26
C CYS A 151 8.76 -4.68 -0.27
N PRO A 152 9.43 -4.32 0.84
CA PRO A 152 9.68 -5.24 1.94
C PRO A 152 8.39 -5.59 2.68
N VAL A 153 8.20 -6.87 3.01
CA VAL A 153 7.03 -7.37 3.74
C VAL A 153 7.43 -8.20 4.94
N ASP A 154 6.65 -8.06 6.02
CA ASP A 154 6.83 -8.77 7.30
C ASP A 154 5.55 -9.52 7.73
N PHE A 155 4.60 -9.67 6.79
CA PHE A 155 3.29 -10.30 6.97
C PHE A 155 2.34 -9.59 7.95
N SER A 156 2.70 -8.40 8.45
CA SER A 156 1.80 -7.55 9.24
C SER A 156 0.70 -6.91 8.38
N ALA A 157 -0.36 -6.41 9.02
CA ALA A 157 -1.38 -5.62 8.35
C ALA A 157 -0.80 -4.39 7.64
N VAL A 158 0.20 -3.74 8.25
CA VAL A 158 0.87 -2.56 7.67
C VAL A 158 1.63 -2.93 6.40
N SER A 159 2.39 -4.04 6.40
CA SER A 159 3.09 -4.48 5.19
C SER A 159 2.15 -5.03 4.12
N LYS A 160 1.02 -5.65 4.52
CA LYS A 160 -0.06 -6.01 3.59
C LYS A 160 -0.60 -4.79 2.86
N ARG A 161 -0.90 -3.71 3.57
CA ARG A 161 -1.32 -2.43 2.97
C ARG A 161 -0.22 -1.82 2.09
N ALA A 162 1.03 -1.85 2.54
CA ALA A 162 2.16 -1.38 1.73
C ALA A 162 2.26 -2.13 0.40
N LEU A 163 2.14 -3.45 0.43
CA LEU A 163 2.18 -4.26 -0.79
C LEU A 163 0.96 -4.00 -1.68
N ARG A 164 -0.25 -3.87 -1.13
CA ARG A 164 -1.44 -3.50 -1.93
C ARG A 164 -1.18 -2.22 -2.71
N ASN A 165 -0.70 -1.18 -2.04
CA ASN A 165 -0.38 0.10 -2.68
C ASN A 165 0.76 -0.02 -3.69
N ALA A 166 1.81 -0.80 -3.38
CA ALA A 166 2.91 -1.02 -4.29
C ALA A 166 2.46 -1.70 -5.60
N VAL A 167 1.55 -2.67 -5.53
CA VAL A 167 0.94 -3.31 -6.71
C VAL A 167 0.17 -2.29 -7.55
N HIS A 168 -0.64 -1.45 -6.92
CA HIS A 168 -1.42 -0.44 -7.65
C HIS A 168 -0.53 0.62 -8.31
N LEU A 169 0.48 1.13 -7.59
CA LEU A 169 1.45 2.08 -8.13
C LEU A 169 2.25 1.45 -9.28
N ALA A 170 2.73 0.23 -9.10
CA ALA A 170 3.46 -0.50 -10.14
C ALA A 170 2.63 -0.67 -11.41
N ARG A 171 1.34 -1.01 -11.26
CA ARG A 171 0.41 -1.16 -12.39
C ARG A 171 0.17 0.15 -13.13
N GLN A 172 -0.09 1.23 -12.41
CA GLN A 172 -0.40 2.54 -13.01
C GLN A 172 0.83 3.20 -13.64
N MET A 173 2.01 2.95 -13.09
CA MET A 173 3.27 3.55 -13.55
C MET A 173 4.07 2.64 -14.48
N GLU A 174 3.56 1.44 -14.79
CA GLU A 174 4.23 0.38 -15.57
C GLU A 174 5.61 -0.01 -15.00
N ALA A 175 5.77 0.15 -13.68
CA ALA A 175 6.99 -0.12 -12.95
C ALA A 175 7.13 -1.61 -12.62
N SER A 176 8.37 -2.09 -12.51
CA SER A 176 8.65 -3.42 -11.97
C SER A 176 8.57 -3.42 -10.45
N LEU A 177 7.98 -4.44 -9.85
CA LEU A 177 7.81 -4.60 -8.41
C LEU A 177 8.63 -5.79 -7.87
N THR A 178 9.60 -5.52 -7.02
CA THR A 178 10.32 -6.55 -6.28
C THR A 178 9.77 -6.64 -4.87
N ILE A 179 9.21 -7.80 -4.50
CA ILE A 179 8.67 -8.05 -3.17
C ILE A 179 9.71 -8.85 -2.40
N VAL A 180 10.11 -8.36 -1.22
CA VAL A 180 11.18 -8.98 -0.45
C VAL A 180 10.74 -9.26 0.98
N THR A 181 11.09 -10.42 1.51
CA THR A 181 11.07 -10.68 2.95
C THR A 181 12.46 -11.09 3.41
N VAL A 182 12.82 -10.72 4.64
CA VAL A 182 14.14 -10.98 5.21
C VAL A 182 13.99 -11.82 6.46
N ILE A 183 14.60 -13.01 6.44
CA ILE A 183 14.70 -13.89 7.60
C ILE A 183 15.81 -13.35 8.51
N PRO A 184 15.50 -12.89 9.73
CA PRO A 184 16.54 -12.44 10.66
C PRO A 184 17.43 -13.61 11.10
N PRO A 185 18.68 -13.38 11.52
CA PRO A 185 19.51 -14.45 12.09
C PRO A 185 18.85 -15.07 13.34
N SER A 186 18.98 -16.39 13.53
CA SER A 186 18.38 -17.10 14.66
C SER A 186 19.08 -16.72 15.99
N PRO A 187 18.35 -16.19 16.99
CA PRO A 187 18.91 -15.92 18.32
C PRO A 187 19.10 -17.25 19.05
N GLY A 188 20.30 -17.81 19.02
CA GLY A 188 20.59 -19.09 19.67
C GLY A 188 21.70 -19.92 19.03
N TRP A 189 22.21 -19.51 17.87
CA TRP A 189 23.43 -20.07 17.27
C TRP A 189 24.66 -19.68 18.10
N THR A 190 24.83 -20.39 19.21
CA THR A 190 26.08 -20.38 19.97
C THR A 190 27.02 -21.31 19.23
N VAL A 191 28.24 -20.85 18.94
CA VAL A 191 29.32 -21.58 18.22
C VAL A 191 29.59 -22.99 18.79
N LEU A 192 29.09 -23.30 19.99
CA LEU A 192 29.29 -24.54 20.73
C LEU A 192 28.55 -25.78 20.19
N SER A 193 27.48 -25.65 19.37
CA SER A 193 26.69 -26.80 18.91
C SER A 193 26.81 -27.12 17.40
N GLY A 194 27.56 -26.32 16.64
CA GLY A 194 27.68 -26.47 15.18
C GLY A 194 26.38 -26.11 14.41
N PRO A 195 26.45 -25.96 13.08
CA PRO A 195 25.28 -25.74 12.24
C PRO A 195 24.37 -26.98 12.24
N ASP A 196 23.15 -26.86 12.78
CA ASP A 196 22.10 -27.82 12.46
C ASP A 196 21.47 -27.42 11.12
N GLU A 197 22.07 -27.90 10.02
CA GLU A 197 21.68 -27.52 8.65
C GLU A 197 20.22 -27.87 8.33
N THR A 198 19.69 -28.95 8.93
CA THR A 198 18.29 -29.36 8.75
C THR A 198 17.33 -28.34 9.38
N ALA A 199 17.62 -27.86 10.59
CA ALA A 199 16.78 -26.89 11.29
C ALA A 199 16.73 -25.52 10.58
N GLU A 200 17.84 -25.08 9.97
CA GLU A 200 17.86 -23.84 9.17
C GLU A 200 17.14 -24.02 7.82
N ASN A 201 17.30 -25.16 7.14
CA ASN A 201 16.54 -25.46 5.93
C ASN A 201 15.03 -25.51 6.20
N GLU A 202 14.58 -26.19 7.25
CA GLU A 202 13.17 -26.22 7.67
C GLU A 202 12.63 -24.82 8.02
N ARG A 203 13.48 -23.93 8.50
CA ARG A 203 13.10 -22.53 8.78
C ARG A 203 12.92 -21.74 7.49
N ILE A 204 13.83 -21.91 6.52
CA ILE A 204 13.74 -21.27 5.21
C ILE A 204 12.49 -21.76 4.47
N ASP A 205 12.21 -23.06 4.48
CA ASP A 205 11.04 -23.65 3.84
C ASP A 205 9.74 -23.09 4.45
N ARG A 206 9.65 -23.04 5.78
CA ARG A 206 8.49 -22.47 6.49
C ARG A 206 8.25 -20.99 6.14
N GLU A 207 9.31 -20.19 6.08
CA GLU A 207 9.19 -18.78 5.71
C GLU A 207 8.86 -18.59 4.22
N THR A 208 9.36 -19.49 3.35
CA THR A 208 8.99 -19.54 1.93
C THR A 208 7.49 -19.82 1.77
N ASP A 209 6.97 -20.87 2.43
CA ASP A 209 5.55 -21.23 2.40
C ASP A 209 4.66 -20.11 2.97
N ARG A 210 5.12 -19.45 4.03
CA ARG A 210 4.44 -18.30 4.60
C ARG A 210 4.40 -17.13 3.63
N PHE A 211 5.51 -16.87 2.93
CA PHE A 211 5.58 -15.83 1.93
C PHE A 211 4.66 -16.11 0.74
N ASP A 212 4.61 -17.35 0.26
CA ASP A 212 3.75 -17.72 -0.85
C ASP A 212 2.26 -17.60 -0.50
N ARG A 213 1.85 -18.07 0.68
CA ARG A 213 0.47 -17.87 1.18
C ARG A 213 0.12 -16.40 1.38
N PHE A 214 1.09 -15.57 1.75
CA PHE A 214 0.87 -14.13 1.85
C PHE A 214 0.63 -13.51 0.46
N LEU A 215 1.45 -13.85 -0.53
CA LEU A 215 1.35 -13.33 -1.89
C LEU A 215 0.08 -13.76 -2.62
N GLN A 216 -0.46 -14.94 -2.32
CA GLN A 216 -1.75 -15.42 -2.88
C GLN A 216 -2.94 -14.48 -2.59
N GLN A 217 -2.81 -13.57 -1.62
CA GLN A 217 -3.87 -12.61 -1.27
C GLN A 217 -3.91 -11.38 -2.19
N PHE A 218 -3.02 -11.29 -3.19
CA PHE A 218 -2.85 -10.11 -4.03
C PHE A 218 -3.01 -10.45 -5.51
N ASP A 219 -3.63 -9.53 -6.25
CA ASP A 219 -3.70 -9.60 -7.71
C ASP A 219 -2.53 -8.84 -8.35
N PHE A 220 -1.60 -9.59 -8.94
CA PHE A 220 -0.45 -9.04 -9.68
C PHE A 220 -0.68 -8.93 -11.18
N HIS A 221 -1.91 -9.10 -11.67
CA HIS A 221 -2.22 -8.96 -13.09
C HIS A 221 -1.76 -7.58 -13.61
N ARG A 222 -1.09 -7.60 -14.77
CA ARG A 222 -0.44 -6.46 -15.44
C ARG A 222 0.64 -5.76 -14.61
N VAL A 223 1.27 -6.47 -13.68
CA VAL A 223 2.46 -6.00 -12.96
C VAL A 223 3.63 -6.91 -13.30
N ARG A 224 4.77 -6.34 -13.68
CA ARG A 224 6.04 -7.10 -13.77
C ARG A 224 6.59 -7.21 -12.35
N TRP A 225 6.66 -8.42 -11.80
CA TRP A 225 7.09 -8.59 -10.41
C TRP A 225 7.97 -9.82 -10.19
N ASP A 226 8.75 -9.78 -9.12
CA ASP A 226 9.54 -10.89 -8.62
C ASP A 226 9.51 -10.96 -7.08
N LYS A 227 9.64 -12.18 -6.53
CA LYS A 227 9.78 -12.41 -5.09
C LYS A 227 11.23 -12.70 -4.72
N LEU A 228 11.67 -12.19 -3.57
CA LEU A 228 12.97 -12.47 -2.99
C LEU A 228 12.85 -12.83 -1.51
N LEU A 229 13.49 -13.93 -1.13
CA LEU A 229 13.71 -14.32 0.26
C LEU A 229 15.19 -14.09 0.57
N LEU A 230 15.48 -13.19 1.51
CA LEU A 230 16.85 -12.89 1.95
C LEU A 230 17.04 -13.36 3.39
N SER A 231 18.29 -13.54 3.81
CA SER A 231 18.65 -13.86 5.19
C SER A 231 19.66 -12.84 5.72
N GLY A 232 19.49 -12.37 6.96
CA GLY A 232 20.37 -11.38 7.59
C GLY A 232 19.62 -10.27 8.33
N GLU A 233 20.30 -9.16 8.64
CA GLU A 233 19.66 -8.01 9.29
C GLU A 233 18.72 -7.29 8.28
N PRO A 234 17.41 -7.13 8.60
CA PRO A 234 16.43 -6.64 7.63
C PRO A 234 16.76 -5.29 6.98
N ALA A 235 17.17 -4.30 7.78
CA ALA A 235 17.46 -2.97 7.25
C ALA A 235 18.69 -2.99 6.33
N GLU A 236 19.72 -3.76 6.68
CA GLU A 236 20.91 -3.94 5.85
C GLU A 236 20.59 -4.62 4.53
N GLN A 237 19.85 -5.72 4.57
CA GLN A 237 19.47 -6.48 3.36
C GLN A 237 18.59 -5.64 2.42
N ILE A 238 17.63 -4.88 2.97
CA ILE A 238 16.76 -3.99 2.17
C ILE A 238 17.58 -2.89 1.49
N VAL A 239 18.44 -2.19 2.25
CA VAL A 239 19.27 -1.11 1.70
C VAL A 239 20.23 -1.64 0.64
N GLU A 240 20.83 -2.81 0.89
CA GLU A 240 21.74 -3.44 -0.07
C GLU A 240 21.02 -3.89 -1.34
N LEU A 241 19.82 -4.47 -1.22
CA LEU A 241 18.99 -4.84 -2.36
C LEU A 241 18.68 -3.62 -3.25
N ILE A 242 18.23 -2.53 -2.64
CA ILE A 242 17.92 -1.27 -3.36
C ILE A 242 19.17 -0.76 -4.08
N ARG A 243 20.32 -0.76 -3.40
CA ARG A 243 21.60 -0.32 -3.97
C ARG A 243 22.03 -1.20 -5.15
N ARG A 244 21.93 -2.53 -5.03
CA ARG A 244 22.33 -3.49 -6.07
C ARG A 244 21.43 -3.43 -7.30
N ARG A 245 20.12 -3.29 -7.09
CA ARG A 245 19.14 -3.24 -8.18
C ARG A 245 18.95 -1.84 -8.77
N GLY A 246 19.50 -0.80 -8.14
CA GLY A 246 19.31 0.59 -8.55
C GLY A 246 17.85 1.02 -8.47
N SER A 247 17.12 0.58 -7.45
CA SER A 247 15.67 0.79 -7.36
C SER A 247 15.31 2.26 -7.11
N ASP A 248 14.25 2.74 -7.77
CA ASP A 248 13.84 4.15 -7.74
C ASP A 248 12.97 4.51 -6.53
N LEU A 249 12.16 3.54 -6.08
CA LEU A 249 11.19 3.72 -5.01
C LEU A 249 11.15 2.54 -4.05
N LEU A 250 11.26 2.84 -2.76
CA LEU A 250 10.96 1.91 -1.68
C LEU A 250 9.55 2.19 -1.16
N ILE A 251 8.71 1.17 -1.04
CA ILE A 251 7.43 1.26 -0.34
C ILE A 251 7.46 0.30 0.83
N MET A 252 7.28 0.79 2.05
CA MET A 252 7.27 -0.09 3.22
C MET A 252 6.29 0.36 4.29
N GLY A 253 5.88 -0.59 5.13
CA GLY A 253 5.16 -0.28 6.34
C GLY A 253 6.04 0.44 7.36
N SER A 254 5.47 1.41 8.05
CA SER A 254 6.01 1.99 9.27
C SER A 254 5.16 1.47 10.42
N ALA A 255 5.76 0.73 11.35
CA ALA A 255 5.03 0.24 12.51
C ALA A 255 4.48 1.45 13.29
N GLY A 256 3.14 1.54 13.36
CA GLY A 256 2.44 2.56 14.15
C GLY A 256 2.70 2.40 15.64
N ARG A 257 2.13 3.32 16.44
CA ARG A 257 2.32 3.41 17.90
C ARG A 257 1.68 2.25 18.71
N THR A 258 1.11 1.25 18.03
CA THR A 258 0.29 0.16 18.58
C THR A 258 0.87 -1.20 18.16
N GLY A 259 1.62 -1.87 19.06
CA GLY A 259 2.09 -3.25 18.84
C GLY A 259 3.44 -3.60 19.48
N LEU A 260 3.73 -4.90 19.60
CA LEU A 260 4.95 -5.47 20.22
C LEU A 260 6.26 -4.99 19.57
N TRP A 261 6.23 -4.44 18.35
CA TRP A 261 7.43 -4.00 17.63
C TRP A 261 8.03 -2.66 18.09
N ARG A 262 7.36 -1.95 19.01
CA ARG A 262 7.90 -0.73 19.65
C ARG A 262 9.15 -0.99 20.50
N MET A 263 9.39 -2.24 20.89
CA MET A 263 10.46 -2.58 21.85
C MET A 263 11.87 -2.67 21.26
N ILE A 264 12.04 -2.55 19.94
CA ILE A 264 13.38 -2.48 19.33
C ILE A 264 13.73 -1.01 19.11
N ALA A 265 14.71 -0.50 19.87
CA ALA A 265 15.27 0.83 19.65
C ALA A 265 15.77 0.97 18.20
N GLY A 266 15.11 1.85 17.43
CA GLY A 266 15.34 2.04 16.00
C GLY A 266 14.73 0.91 15.17
N GLY A 267 13.42 1.00 14.90
CA GLY A 267 12.71 0.04 14.05
C GLY A 267 13.34 -0.05 12.65
N VAL A 268 13.10 -1.16 11.94
CA VAL A 268 13.66 -1.42 10.59
C VAL A 268 13.41 -0.22 9.66
N THR A 269 12.21 0.36 9.69
CA THR A 269 11.85 1.56 8.92
C THR A 269 12.76 2.76 9.20
N ASP A 270 13.10 3.04 10.46
CA ASP A 270 13.96 4.17 10.83
C ASP A 270 15.40 3.95 10.31
N LYS A 271 15.93 2.72 10.47
CA LYS A 271 17.25 2.34 9.98
C LYS A 271 17.34 2.43 8.46
N VAL A 272 16.30 1.96 7.75
CA VAL A 272 16.22 2.02 6.29
C VAL A 272 16.11 3.47 5.82
N ALA A 273 15.21 4.26 6.40
CA ALA A 273 14.98 5.66 6.04
C ALA A 273 16.25 6.52 6.15
N ALA A 274 17.08 6.25 7.16
CA ALA A 274 18.36 6.92 7.36
C ALA A 274 19.43 6.58 6.31
N ARG A 275 19.35 5.41 5.66
CA ARG A 275 20.42 4.86 4.79
C ARG A 275 20.04 4.73 3.33
N VAL A 276 18.74 4.63 3.02
CA VAL A 276 18.24 4.39 1.66
C VAL A 276 18.62 5.54 0.74
N GLY A 277 19.03 5.22 -0.49
CA GLY A 277 19.48 6.21 -1.48
C GLY A 277 18.41 6.65 -2.48
N CYS A 278 17.25 6.00 -2.48
CA CYS A 278 16.15 6.26 -3.41
C CYS A 278 14.95 6.94 -2.72
N SER A 279 13.89 7.26 -3.47
CA SER A 279 12.66 7.78 -2.89
C SER A 279 11.97 6.71 -2.04
N MET A 280 11.20 7.12 -1.02
CA MET A 280 10.58 6.19 -0.08
C MET A 280 9.17 6.61 0.28
N ILE A 281 8.21 5.69 0.25
CA ILE A 281 6.87 5.87 0.80
C ILE A 281 6.75 5.04 2.07
N THR A 282 6.37 5.68 3.17
CA THR A 282 6.01 4.99 4.41
C THR A 282 4.51 4.95 4.59
N MET A 283 3.99 3.73 4.76
CA MET A 283 2.57 3.49 5.05
C MET A 283 2.35 3.37 6.56
N MET A 284 1.28 3.97 7.07
CA MET A 284 0.90 3.93 8.49
C MET A 284 -0.33 3.04 8.70
N ASP A 285 -0.91 3.10 9.91
CA ASP A 285 -2.05 2.26 10.27
C ASP A 285 -3.37 2.66 9.61
N GLU A 286 -3.47 3.91 9.15
CA GLU A 286 -4.64 4.43 8.45
C GLU A 286 -4.46 4.41 6.93
N ASP A 287 -5.52 4.03 6.23
CA ASP A 287 -5.55 3.87 4.78
C ASP A 287 -5.31 5.19 4.06
N ALA A 288 -4.29 5.18 3.22
CA ALA A 288 -3.91 6.30 2.36
C ALA A 288 -4.63 6.36 1.03
N VAL A 289 -5.11 5.19 0.61
CA VAL A 289 -5.77 4.98 -0.65
C VAL A 289 -7.10 4.35 -0.27
N ARG A 290 -8.12 5.19 -0.11
CA ARG A 290 -9.51 4.73 -0.07
C ARG A 290 -9.88 4.22 -1.47
N LEU A 291 -9.50 2.99 -1.78
CA LEU A 291 -10.27 2.21 -2.74
C LEU A 291 -11.53 1.80 -1.99
N ARG A 292 -12.71 2.27 -2.43
CA ARG A 292 -14.00 1.85 -1.87
C ARG A 292 -14.20 0.32 -1.84
N ILE A 293 -13.39 -0.43 -2.59
CA ILE A 293 -13.33 -1.90 -2.55
C ILE A 293 -12.74 -2.42 -1.22
N ASP A 294 -11.76 -1.71 -0.64
CA ASP A 294 -11.18 -2.04 0.68
C ASP A 294 -12.10 -1.62 1.83
N GLU A 295 -12.90 -0.54 1.69
CA GLU A 295 -13.96 -0.22 2.66
C GLU A 295 -14.97 -1.37 2.73
N GLU A 296 -15.45 -1.91 1.60
CA GLU A 296 -16.36 -3.06 1.62
C GLU A 296 -15.72 -4.34 2.17
N GLN A 297 -14.45 -4.65 1.86
CA GLN A 297 -13.79 -5.87 2.38
C GLN A 297 -13.38 -5.78 3.85
N ALA A 298 -12.83 -4.64 4.29
CA ALA A 298 -12.42 -4.43 5.68
C ALA A 298 -13.65 -4.27 6.60
N ASP A 299 -14.72 -3.63 6.13
CA ASP A 299 -16.02 -3.59 6.80
C ASP A 299 -16.61 -5.00 6.94
N VAL A 300 -16.59 -5.80 5.87
CA VAL A 300 -17.06 -7.20 5.89
C VAL A 300 -16.24 -8.06 6.86
N GLU A 301 -14.91 -8.01 6.85
CA GLU A 301 -14.08 -8.80 7.78
C GLU A 301 -14.25 -8.34 9.24
N THR A 302 -14.39 -7.03 9.49
CA THR A 302 -14.61 -6.47 10.83
C THR A 302 -15.95 -6.93 11.40
N HIS A 303 -17.02 -6.78 10.63
CA HIS A 303 -18.35 -7.23 11.01
C HIS A 303 -18.41 -8.76 11.16
N TYR A 304 -17.71 -9.52 10.31
CA TYR A 304 -17.65 -10.97 10.42
C TYR A 304 -16.99 -11.42 11.73
N ASN A 305 -15.82 -10.86 12.07
CA ASN A 305 -15.11 -11.22 13.29
C ASN A 305 -15.90 -10.82 14.56
N GLN A 306 -16.56 -9.65 14.55
CA GLN A 306 -17.46 -9.24 15.63
C GLN A 306 -18.67 -10.18 15.77
N GLY A 307 -19.25 -10.61 14.65
CA GLY A 307 -20.33 -11.59 14.63
C GLY A 307 -19.91 -12.93 15.23
N CYS A 308 -18.72 -13.43 14.90
CA CYS A 308 -18.17 -14.65 15.49
C CYS A 308 -17.99 -14.50 17.01
N ALA A 309 -17.39 -13.40 17.47
CA ALA A 309 -17.19 -13.16 18.90
C ALA A 309 -18.53 -13.07 19.68
N LEU A 310 -19.56 -12.43 19.12
CA LEU A 310 -20.89 -12.37 19.72
C LEU A 310 -21.56 -13.75 19.77
N LEU A 311 -21.39 -14.55 18.72
CA LEU A 311 -21.93 -15.91 18.66
C LEU A 311 -21.27 -16.81 19.70
N ASP A 312 -19.96 -16.69 19.91
CA ASP A 312 -19.20 -17.40 20.94
C ASP A 312 -19.60 -16.98 22.35
N GLN A 313 -19.97 -15.71 22.53
CA GLN A 313 -20.47 -15.16 23.79
C GLN A 313 -21.96 -15.46 24.07
N GLY A 314 -22.66 -16.14 23.14
CA GLY A 314 -24.06 -16.54 23.33
C GLY A 314 -25.10 -15.48 22.93
N PHE A 315 -24.73 -14.53 22.05
CA PHE A 315 -25.60 -13.46 21.55
C PHE A 315 -25.95 -13.67 20.06
N PRO A 316 -26.82 -14.64 19.72
CA PRO A 316 -27.11 -15.00 18.33
C PRO A 316 -27.87 -13.92 17.55
N GLU A 317 -28.69 -13.11 18.21
CA GLU A 317 -29.47 -12.05 17.56
C GLU A 317 -28.60 -10.86 17.12
N GLU A 318 -27.63 -10.50 17.95
CA GLU A 318 -26.64 -9.48 17.67
C GLU A 318 -25.66 -9.97 16.60
N ALA A 319 -25.20 -11.23 16.69
CA ALA A 319 -24.38 -11.86 15.66
C ALA A 319 -25.09 -11.89 14.29
N ARG A 320 -26.41 -12.15 14.27
CA ARG A 320 -27.23 -12.11 13.05
C ARG A 320 -27.13 -10.76 12.34
N ARG A 321 -27.19 -9.65 13.09
CA ARG A 321 -27.10 -8.30 12.52
C ARG A 321 -25.73 -8.08 11.85
N GLN A 322 -24.66 -8.52 12.50
CA GLN A 322 -23.30 -8.40 11.98
C GLN A 322 -23.11 -9.20 10.69
N PHE A 323 -23.53 -10.47 10.67
CA PHE A 323 -23.38 -11.28 9.46
C PHE A 323 -24.31 -10.86 8.32
N ARG A 324 -25.50 -10.33 8.62
CA ARG A 324 -26.38 -9.73 7.61
C ARG A 324 -25.75 -8.51 6.94
N HIS A 325 -25.04 -7.70 7.71
CA HIS A 325 -24.25 -6.59 7.18
C HIS A 325 -23.18 -7.10 6.22
N CYS A 326 -22.43 -8.13 6.62
CA CYS A 326 -21.40 -8.76 5.77
C CYS A 326 -21.94 -9.22 4.41
N VAL A 327 -23.07 -9.94 4.38
CA VAL A 327 -23.63 -10.48 3.11
C VAL A 327 -24.33 -9.42 2.27
N ASN A 328 -24.82 -8.33 2.88
CA ASN A 328 -25.37 -7.19 2.15
C ASN A 328 -24.26 -6.35 1.51
N THR A 329 -23.13 -6.20 2.19
CA THR A 329 -21.96 -5.47 1.71
C THR A 329 -21.21 -6.28 0.64
N ASN A 330 -20.99 -7.59 0.86
CA ASN A 330 -20.37 -8.47 -0.13
C ASN A 330 -21.08 -9.84 -0.20
N ARG A 331 -21.93 -9.99 -1.23
CA ARG A 331 -22.70 -11.23 -1.44
C ARG A 331 -21.84 -12.46 -1.75
N LEU A 332 -20.58 -12.26 -2.20
CA LEU A 332 -19.65 -13.34 -2.53
C LEU A 332 -18.87 -13.84 -1.30
N PHE A 333 -19.06 -13.24 -0.12
CA PHE A 333 -18.35 -13.62 1.10
C PHE A 333 -18.98 -14.87 1.76
N VAL A 334 -18.61 -16.04 1.22
CA VAL A 334 -19.09 -17.37 1.65
C VAL A 334 -19.02 -17.62 3.17
N PRO A 335 -17.97 -17.20 3.91
CA PRO A 335 -17.91 -17.41 5.35
C PRO A 335 -19.09 -16.80 6.11
N ALA A 336 -19.55 -15.59 5.74
CA ALA A 336 -20.69 -14.96 6.41
C ALA A 336 -22.02 -15.66 6.14
N TRP A 337 -22.21 -16.24 4.94
CA TRP A 337 -23.39 -17.06 4.65
C TRP A 337 -23.44 -18.33 5.50
N LYS A 338 -22.28 -19.00 5.67
CA LYS A 338 -22.18 -20.18 6.54
C LYS A 338 -22.39 -19.81 8.01
N ALA A 339 -21.84 -18.68 8.46
CA ALA A 339 -22.05 -18.18 9.82
C ALA A 339 -23.52 -17.79 10.09
N LEU A 340 -24.21 -17.18 9.12
CA LEU A 340 -25.66 -16.93 9.22
C LEU A 340 -26.47 -18.22 9.37
N ALA A 341 -26.10 -19.28 8.65
CA ALA A 341 -26.74 -20.58 8.81
C ALA A 341 -26.58 -21.14 10.23
N SER A 342 -25.37 -21.03 10.81
CA SER A 342 -25.13 -21.41 12.22
C SER A 342 -25.92 -20.56 13.21
N VAL A 343 -26.15 -19.27 12.92
CA VAL A 343 -27.00 -18.41 13.74
C VAL A 343 -28.47 -18.83 13.67
N TYR A 344 -29.00 -19.09 12.46
CA TYR A 344 -30.39 -19.53 12.28
C TYR A 344 -30.65 -20.91 12.89
N GLU A 345 -29.67 -21.80 12.90
CA GLU A 345 -29.72 -23.08 13.62
C GLU A 345 -29.93 -22.86 15.14
N ARG A 346 -29.15 -21.97 15.75
CA ARG A 346 -29.27 -21.64 17.18
C ARG A 346 -30.58 -20.93 17.55
N LEU A 347 -31.19 -20.23 16.59
CA LEU A 347 -32.48 -19.56 16.73
C LEU A 347 -33.69 -20.47 16.40
N GLY A 348 -33.46 -21.71 15.92
CA GLY A 348 -34.51 -22.64 15.54
C GLY A 348 -35.20 -22.34 14.20
N GLU A 349 -34.62 -21.47 13.36
CA GLU A 349 -35.16 -21.06 12.05
C GLU A 349 -34.63 -21.96 10.91
N GLU A 350 -35.00 -23.25 10.92
CA GLU A 350 -34.44 -24.26 10.00
C GLU A 350 -34.65 -23.97 8.50
N GLY A 351 -35.74 -23.27 8.15
CA GLY A 351 -36.02 -22.87 6.77
C GLY A 351 -34.97 -21.89 6.21
N ARG A 352 -34.52 -20.93 7.03
CA ARG A 352 -33.56 -19.90 6.61
C ARG A 352 -32.12 -20.40 6.63
N LYS A 353 -31.82 -21.34 7.53
CA LYS A 353 -30.55 -22.08 7.52
C LYS A 353 -30.32 -22.75 6.16
N LYS A 354 -31.33 -23.46 5.64
CA LYS A 354 -31.24 -24.13 4.33
C LYS A 354 -31.02 -23.14 3.19
N GLU A 355 -31.70 -21.99 3.23
CA GLU A 355 -31.55 -20.92 2.23
C GLU A 355 -30.13 -20.33 2.22
N CYS A 356 -29.56 -20.05 3.40
CA CYS A 356 -28.19 -19.54 3.53
C CYS A 356 -27.14 -20.55 3.04
N LEU A 357 -27.32 -21.84 3.33
CA LEU A 357 -26.40 -22.89 2.87
C LEU A 357 -26.48 -23.10 1.36
N ALA A 358 -27.69 -23.15 0.78
CA ALA A 358 -27.88 -23.24 -0.66
C ALA A 358 -27.26 -22.03 -1.40
N THR A 359 -27.40 -20.84 -0.83
CA THR A 359 -26.77 -19.62 -1.38
C THR A 359 -25.24 -19.70 -1.28
N ALA A 360 -24.70 -20.19 -0.15
CA ALA A 360 -23.26 -20.37 0.03
C ALA A 360 -22.67 -21.37 -0.98
N GLU A 361 -23.37 -22.47 -1.25
CA GLU A 361 -22.98 -23.49 -2.22
C GLU A 361 -23.01 -22.93 -3.65
N SER A 362 -24.08 -22.25 -4.05
CA SER A 362 -24.19 -21.63 -5.37
C SER A 362 -23.08 -20.60 -5.63
N VAL A 363 -22.76 -19.76 -4.63
CA VAL A 363 -21.66 -18.79 -4.71
C VAL A 363 -20.30 -19.50 -4.77
N GLN A 364 -20.12 -20.58 -4.02
CA GLN A 364 -18.87 -21.35 -4.00
C GLN A 364 -18.63 -22.07 -5.33
N GLU A 365 -19.68 -22.57 -5.98
CA GLU A 365 -19.62 -23.11 -7.34
C GLU A 365 -19.30 -22.03 -8.38
N GLU A 366 -19.92 -20.85 -8.30
CA GLU A 366 -19.60 -19.75 -9.23
C GLU A 366 -18.13 -19.31 -9.12
N LEU A 367 -17.58 -19.29 -7.90
CA LEU A 367 -16.17 -18.95 -7.66
C LEU A 367 -15.22 -20.06 -8.13
N SER A 368 -15.57 -21.33 -7.99
CA SER A 368 -14.74 -22.44 -8.47
C SER A 368 -14.66 -22.46 -9.99
N TRP A 369 -15.77 -22.16 -10.69
CA TRP A 369 -15.79 -22.05 -12.14
C TRP A 369 -14.93 -20.91 -12.66
N ARG A 370 -14.93 -19.75 -11.98
CA ARG A 370 -14.04 -18.63 -12.33
C ARG A 370 -12.56 -18.96 -12.15
N ALA A 371 -12.23 -19.77 -11.14
CA ALA A 371 -10.86 -20.25 -10.92
C ALA A 371 -10.41 -21.24 -12.01
N VAL A 372 -11.30 -22.15 -12.42
CA VAL A 372 -11.06 -23.09 -13.53
C VAL A 372 -10.91 -22.35 -14.86
N GLU A 373 -11.77 -21.37 -15.15
CA GLU A 373 -11.68 -20.54 -16.35
C GLU A 373 -10.37 -19.73 -16.40
N ALA A 374 -9.93 -19.18 -15.25
CA ALA A 374 -8.66 -18.48 -15.13
C ALA A 374 -7.46 -19.40 -15.38
N ASP A 375 -7.50 -20.64 -14.88
CA ASP A 375 -6.44 -21.64 -15.10
C ASP A 375 -6.38 -22.12 -16.56
N ILE A 376 -7.52 -22.30 -17.21
CA ILE A 376 -7.61 -22.65 -18.64
C ILE A 376 -7.04 -21.51 -19.51
N ARG A 377 -7.39 -20.25 -19.21
CA ARG A 377 -6.86 -19.07 -19.91
C ARG A 377 -5.35 -18.89 -19.69
N ALA A 378 -4.83 -19.25 -18.52
CA ALA A 378 -3.41 -19.21 -18.23
C ALA A 378 -2.61 -20.28 -19.00
N LYS A 379 -3.23 -21.44 -19.27
CA LYS A 379 -2.56 -22.60 -19.90
C LYS A 379 -2.70 -22.66 -21.43
N HIS A 380 -3.69 -21.99 -22.02
CA HIS A 380 -3.90 -21.97 -23.48
C HIS A 380 -3.85 -20.54 -24.06
N PRO A 381 -2.69 -20.09 -24.56
CA PRO A 381 -2.49 -18.72 -25.09
C PRO A 381 -3.42 -18.30 -26.23
N LEU A 382 -4.00 -19.27 -26.94
CA LEU A 382 -4.91 -19.05 -28.07
C LEU A 382 -6.36 -18.72 -27.66
N LEU A 383 -6.72 -18.90 -26.37
CA LEU A 383 -8.03 -18.53 -25.82
C LEU A 383 -8.03 -17.12 -25.18
N GLY A 384 -6.94 -16.36 -25.37
CA GLY A 384 -6.79 -14.97 -24.91
C GLY A 384 -7.48 -13.91 -25.80
N ASP A 385 -8.29 -14.32 -26.77
CA ASP A 385 -9.02 -13.40 -27.65
C ASP A 385 -10.21 -12.75 -26.89
N PRO A 386 -10.28 -11.41 -26.77
CA PRO A 386 -11.37 -10.72 -26.07
C PRO A 386 -12.77 -10.92 -26.69
N PHE A 387 -12.86 -11.56 -27.86
CA PHE A 387 -14.13 -11.90 -28.53
C PHE A 387 -14.69 -13.28 -28.19
N TRP A 388 -13.98 -14.09 -27.39
CA TRP A 388 -14.49 -15.39 -26.95
C TRP A 388 -15.42 -15.24 -25.73
N LYS A 389 -16.73 -15.49 -25.93
CA LYS A 389 -17.72 -15.63 -24.86
C LYS A 389 -18.19 -17.07 -24.78
N TRP A 390 -18.02 -17.69 -23.62
CA TRP A 390 -18.58 -19.00 -23.33
C TRP A 390 -20.05 -18.85 -22.91
N GLU A 391 -20.98 -19.27 -23.78
CA GLU A 391 -22.40 -19.39 -23.46
C GLU A 391 -22.73 -20.88 -23.23
N GLY A 392 -22.63 -21.31 -21.97
CA GLY A 392 -23.29 -22.51 -21.44
C GLY A 392 -23.44 -23.70 -22.39
N GLY A 393 -22.37 -24.47 -22.59
CA GLY A 393 -22.46 -25.90 -22.92
C GLY A 393 -22.88 -26.30 -24.34
N ARG A 394 -22.89 -25.44 -25.37
CA ARG A 394 -23.00 -25.88 -26.78
C ARG A 394 -21.99 -25.21 -27.71
N HIS A 395 -21.18 -26.03 -28.37
CA HIS A 395 -20.03 -25.64 -29.19
C HIS A 395 -20.37 -25.00 -30.55
N ARG A 396 -19.44 -24.16 -31.03
CA ARG A 396 -18.81 -24.26 -32.37
C ARG A 396 -17.34 -23.83 -32.27
N LEU A 397 -16.41 -24.74 -32.59
CA LEU A 397 -15.02 -24.36 -32.83
C LEU A 397 -14.95 -23.51 -34.13
N PRO A 398 -14.05 -22.51 -34.22
CA PRO A 398 -13.84 -21.76 -35.45
C PRO A 398 -13.40 -22.68 -36.59
N HIS A 399 -13.85 -22.40 -37.82
CA HIS A 399 -13.51 -23.18 -39.00
C HIS A 399 -11.99 -23.37 -39.14
N GLY A 400 -11.52 -24.62 -38.95
CA GLY A 400 -10.13 -24.99 -39.21
C GLY A 400 -9.51 -26.01 -38.24
N LEU A 401 -10.07 -26.21 -37.04
CA LEU A 401 -9.53 -27.16 -36.06
C LEU A 401 -10.49 -28.35 -35.86
N ARG A 402 -10.06 -29.54 -36.31
CA ARG A 402 -10.71 -30.81 -35.97
C ARG A 402 -10.32 -31.24 -34.55
N SER A 403 -11.29 -31.79 -33.83
CA SER A 403 -11.10 -32.37 -32.49
C SER A 403 -10.10 -33.53 -32.54
N LEU A 404 -9.09 -33.47 -31.68
CA LEU A 404 -8.24 -34.60 -31.34
C LEU A 404 -8.90 -35.35 -30.17
N GLU A 405 -9.89 -36.16 -30.48
CA GLU A 405 -10.35 -37.24 -29.60
C GLU A 405 -10.66 -38.44 -30.50
N GLU A 406 -9.75 -39.41 -30.49
CA GLU A 406 -9.96 -40.86 -30.59
C GLU A 406 -8.65 -41.51 -31.03
N THR A 407 -7.84 -41.93 -30.06
CA THR A 407 -7.04 -43.16 -30.16
C THR A 407 -6.78 -43.68 -28.76
N ASP A 408 -7.71 -44.49 -28.26
CA ASP A 408 -7.40 -45.61 -27.36
C ASP A 408 -7.08 -46.84 -28.23
N ASP A 409 -6.25 -47.74 -27.65
CA ASP A 409 -5.87 -49.10 -28.05
C ASP A 409 -4.87 -49.30 -29.23
N VAL A 410 -3.60 -49.57 -28.88
CA VAL A 410 -2.89 -50.90 -28.91
C VAL A 410 -1.55 -50.78 -28.19
#